data_AF-A0A4Y9N7Y3-F1
#
_entry.id   AF-A0A4Y9N7Y3-F1
#
_cell.length_a   1.000
_cell.length_b   1.000
_cell.length_c   1.000
_cell.angle_alpha   90.00
_cell.angle_beta   90.00
_cell.angle_gamma   90.00
#
_symmetry.space_group_name_H-M   'P 1'
#
loop_
_entity.id
_entity.type
_entity.pdbx_description
1 polymer ?
#
loop_
_entity_poly.entity_id
_entity_poly.type
_entity_poly.pdbx_seq_one_letter_code
_entity_poly.pdbx_strand_id
1 'polypeptide(L)'
;MSGRACPQALYTSASRTLEGPGFGVYAHSADWPAEVGRTRKVLGALVGFRPGDGEAYGLLSRGTGRVLYRTVAARADDFGRPGNYLVHLLWDESGRLGVRELLALRRAGRFLDELPGDSSPTADLPPLPVTFADRGVPPLTPEEVDALTPPLAQVLAALAAGTGACTLPRRTPTGREVAEVVFTVLPRALAAGVSLHAGTREDDGDTAPITVELVEAPGRGALSPPAAPTADTERARTLLEAAVKAELAPDDLADLRRLDVWLFADAWAEQDAGTLTADQLASVLESGAAPGWLARGSNAASAWRSTTTW
;
A
#
# COMPACT_ATOMS: atom_id res chain seq x y z
N MET A 1 15.16 0.29 -16.51
CA MET A 1 14.46 -0.04 -15.25
C MET A 1 14.44 -1.54 -15.08
N SER A 2 15.02 -2.09 -14.01
CA SER A 2 15.07 -3.53 -13.78
C SER A 2 13.79 -4.01 -13.10
N GLY A 3 12.94 -4.74 -13.84
CA GLY A 3 11.84 -5.51 -13.24
C GLY A 3 12.34 -6.75 -12.51
N ARG A 4 11.46 -7.42 -11.78
CA ARG A 4 11.73 -8.67 -11.06
C ARG A 4 10.82 -9.78 -11.57
N ALA A 5 11.40 -10.94 -11.85
CA ALA A 5 10.65 -12.15 -12.12
C ALA A 5 10.18 -12.75 -10.78
N CYS A 6 8.87 -12.76 -10.55
CA CYS A 6 8.27 -13.22 -9.29
C CYS A 6 7.65 -14.60 -9.51
N PRO A 7 8.01 -15.63 -8.71
CA PRO A 7 7.32 -16.90 -8.71
C PRO A 7 5.83 -16.67 -8.54
N GLN A 8 5.01 -17.43 -9.27
CA GLN A 8 3.56 -17.29 -9.25
C GLN A 8 2.86 -18.62 -9.01
N ALA A 9 1.66 -18.55 -8.43
CA ALA A 9 0.78 -19.70 -8.25
C ALA A 9 -0.68 -19.31 -8.52
N LEU A 10 -1.39 -20.23 -9.17
CA LEU A 10 -2.80 -20.12 -9.50
C LEU A 10 -3.57 -21.16 -8.70
N TYR A 11 -4.46 -20.69 -7.84
CA TYR A 11 -5.37 -21.50 -7.06
C TYR A 11 -6.76 -21.44 -7.68
N THR A 12 -7.43 -22.58 -7.80
CA THR A 12 -8.79 -22.61 -8.35
C THR A 12 -9.65 -23.73 -7.77
N SER A 13 -10.95 -23.65 -8.07
CA SER A 13 -11.88 -24.76 -7.99
C SER A 13 -12.27 -25.13 -9.43
N ALA A 14 -11.70 -26.22 -9.95
CA ALA A 14 -11.84 -26.66 -11.35
C ALA A 14 -11.94 -28.19 -11.47
N SER A 15 -12.26 -28.69 -12.66
CA SER A 15 -12.39 -30.14 -12.89
C SER A 15 -11.06 -30.90 -12.78
N ARG A 16 -9.92 -30.23 -12.95
CA ARG A 16 -8.57 -30.78 -12.81
C ARG A 16 -7.61 -29.74 -12.23
N THR A 17 -6.88 -30.13 -11.19
CA THR A 17 -5.75 -29.40 -10.59
C THR A 17 -4.56 -30.37 -10.44
N LEU A 18 -3.42 -29.88 -9.94
CA LEU A 18 -2.25 -30.73 -9.68
C LEU A 18 -2.50 -31.76 -8.57
N GLU A 19 -3.48 -31.52 -7.69
CA GLU A 19 -3.88 -32.42 -6.61
C GLU A 19 -5.02 -33.39 -7.01
N GLY A 20 -5.58 -33.25 -8.22
CA GLY A 20 -6.68 -34.06 -8.72
C GLY A 20 -7.91 -33.24 -9.10
N PRO A 21 -9.08 -33.86 -9.28
CA PRO A 21 -10.30 -33.13 -9.59
C PRO A 21 -10.79 -32.31 -8.39
N GLY A 22 -11.20 -31.06 -8.62
CA GLY A 22 -11.81 -30.19 -7.61
C GLY A 22 -11.01 -28.93 -7.28
N PHE A 23 -10.81 -28.69 -5.99
CA PHE A 23 -10.19 -27.46 -5.47
C PHE A 23 -8.70 -27.71 -5.16
N GLY A 24 -7.83 -26.85 -5.68
CA GLY A 24 -6.39 -27.09 -5.65
C GLY A 24 -5.55 -26.03 -6.37
N VAL A 25 -4.23 -26.23 -6.34
CA VAL A 25 -3.30 -25.48 -7.16
C VAL A 25 -3.43 -25.97 -8.60
N TYR A 26 -3.85 -25.07 -9.46
CA TYR A 26 -3.93 -25.31 -10.89
C TYR A 26 -2.54 -25.25 -11.53
N ALA A 27 -1.79 -24.19 -11.23
CA ALA A 27 -0.46 -24.01 -11.77
C ALA A 27 0.46 -23.30 -10.78
N HIS A 28 1.76 -23.57 -10.82
CA HIS A 28 2.75 -22.82 -10.05
C HIS A 28 4.09 -22.77 -10.77
N SER A 29 4.92 -21.79 -10.41
CA SER A 29 6.31 -21.73 -10.85
C SER A 29 7.16 -22.81 -10.18
N ALA A 30 8.18 -23.30 -10.89
CA ALA A 30 9.06 -24.35 -10.38
C ALA A 30 9.78 -23.94 -9.08
N ASP A 31 10.10 -22.64 -8.97
CA ASP A 31 10.74 -21.98 -7.83
C ASP A 31 9.74 -21.45 -6.79
N TRP A 32 8.47 -21.88 -6.82
CA TRP A 32 7.50 -21.49 -5.79
C TRP A 32 7.95 -21.93 -4.40
N PRO A 33 8.08 -20.99 -3.43
CA PRO A 33 8.74 -21.24 -2.17
C PRO A 33 7.94 -22.17 -1.26
N ALA A 34 8.66 -23.08 -0.58
CA ALA A 34 8.04 -24.06 0.31
C ALA A 34 7.40 -23.42 1.56
N GLU A 35 7.95 -22.32 2.05
CA GLU A 35 7.49 -21.59 3.25
C GLU A 35 6.13 -20.89 3.05
N VAL A 36 5.84 -20.41 1.84
CA VAL A 36 4.50 -19.90 1.49
C VAL A 36 3.51 -21.05 1.35
N GLY A 37 4.02 -22.23 0.97
CA GLY A 37 3.23 -23.43 0.79
C GLY A 37 2.30 -23.37 -0.40
N ARG A 38 1.65 -24.51 -0.66
CA ARG A 38 0.73 -24.71 -1.79
C ARG A 38 -0.63 -25.26 -1.35
N THR A 39 -0.74 -25.68 -0.10
CA THR A 39 -1.94 -26.33 0.42
C THR A 39 -2.90 -25.30 0.99
N ARG A 40 -4.19 -25.60 0.96
CA ARG A 40 -5.23 -24.81 1.64
C ARG A 40 -4.91 -24.59 3.11
N LYS A 41 -4.28 -25.56 3.78
CA LYS A 41 -3.89 -25.46 5.19
C LYS A 41 -2.87 -24.34 5.42
N VAL A 42 -1.94 -24.12 4.50
CA VAL A 42 -0.87 -23.11 4.62
C VAL A 42 -1.31 -21.76 4.05
N LEU A 43 -2.09 -21.77 2.98
CA LEU A 43 -2.57 -20.54 2.33
C LEU A 43 -3.81 -19.96 3.05
N GLY A 44 -4.54 -20.78 3.83
CA GLY A 44 -5.59 -20.31 4.73
C GLY A 44 -6.66 -19.48 4.03
N ALA A 45 -6.90 -18.27 4.53
CA ALA A 45 -7.90 -17.35 4.04
C ALA A 45 -7.60 -16.78 2.63
N LEU A 46 -6.32 -16.73 2.20
CA LEU A 46 -5.93 -16.24 0.87
C LEU A 46 -6.60 -16.99 -0.27
N VAL A 47 -6.81 -18.30 -0.07
CA VAL A 47 -7.45 -19.19 -1.04
C VAL A 47 -8.86 -19.59 -0.61
N GLY A 48 -9.37 -18.96 0.45
CA GLY A 48 -10.74 -19.12 0.94
C GLY A 48 -11.65 -18.05 0.37
N PHE A 49 -12.35 -18.35 -0.72
CA PHE A 49 -13.20 -17.37 -1.39
C PHE A 49 -14.64 -17.86 -1.54
N ARG A 50 -15.60 -16.93 -1.44
CA ARG A 50 -17.00 -17.18 -1.83
C ARG A 50 -17.30 -16.35 -3.08
N PRO A 51 -17.85 -16.94 -4.16
CA PRO A 51 -18.15 -16.22 -5.40
C PRO A 51 -19.01 -14.95 -5.25
N GLY A 52 -19.84 -14.87 -4.20
CA GLY A 52 -20.66 -13.68 -3.91
C GLY A 52 -19.89 -12.49 -3.33
N ASP A 53 -18.61 -12.66 -2.97
CA ASP A 53 -17.80 -11.62 -2.30
C ASP A 53 -17.16 -10.62 -3.30
N GLY A 54 -17.30 -10.82 -4.62
CA GLY A 54 -16.76 -9.93 -5.65
C GLY A 54 -15.25 -10.07 -5.86
N GLU A 55 -14.57 -8.98 -6.25
CA GLU A 55 -13.10 -8.97 -6.36
C GLU A 55 -12.47 -8.74 -4.98
N ALA A 56 -11.47 -9.56 -4.64
CA ALA A 56 -10.56 -9.33 -3.52
C ALA A 56 -9.12 -9.21 -4.03
N TYR A 57 -8.31 -8.35 -3.43
CA TYR A 57 -6.90 -8.22 -3.77
C TYR A 57 -6.13 -7.65 -2.59
N GLY A 58 -4.82 -7.86 -2.57
CA GLY A 58 -4.00 -7.32 -1.49
C GLY A 58 -2.52 -7.63 -1.60
N LEU A 59 -1.78 -7.06 -0.67
CA LEU A 59 -0.36 -7.26 -0.43
C LEU A 59 -0.21 -7.61 1.04
N LEU A 60 0.43 -8.74 1.32
CA LEU A 60 0.73 -9.22 2.67
C LEU A 60 2.24 -9.33 2.89
N SER A 61 2.66 -9.14 4.13
CA SER A 61 4.00 -9.52 4.59
C SER A 61 3.95 -10.95 5.14
N ARG A 62 4.82 -11.83 4.67
CA ARG A 62 4.90 -13.22 5.15
C ARG A 62 6.35 -13.62 5.31
N GLY A 63 6.80 -13.80 6.55
CA GLY A 63 8.21 -14.08 6.83
C GLY A 63 9.09 -12.91 6.39
N THR A 64 10.11 -13.19 5.56
CA THR A 64 11.03 -12.17 5.03
C THR A 64 10.57 -11.55 3.71
N GLY A 65 9.53 -12.08 3.08
CA GLY A 65 9.05 -11.64 1.77
C GLY A 65 7.60 -11.16 1.80
N ARG A 66 7.02 -11.02 0.60
CA ARG A 66 5.66 -10.50 0.40
C ARG A 66 4.85 -11.33 -0.58
N VAL A 67 3.56 -11.43 -0.31
CA VAL A 67 2.58 -12.06 -1.20
C VAL A 67 1.67 -10.99 -1.78
N LEU A 68 1.66 -10.86 -3.10
CA LEU A 68 0.63 -10.10 -3.80
C LEU A 68 -0.43 -11.08 -4.27
N TYR A 69 -1.70 -10.75 -4.05
CA TYR A 69 -2.79 -11.61 -4.46
C TYR A 69 -3.93 -10.86 -5.12
N ARG A 70 -4.64 -11.58 -5.97
CA ARG A 70 -5.95 -11.20 -6.46
C ARG A 70 -6.83 -12.43 -6.57
N THR A 71 -8.07 -12.28 -6.15
CA THR A 71 -9.10 -13.30 -6.17
C THR A 71 -10.33 -12.76 -6.85
N VAL A 72 -10.84 -13.51 -7.82
CA VAL A 72 -12.06 -13.17 -8.56
C VAL A 72 -12.94 -14.38 -8.76
N ALA A 73 -14.24 -14.13 -8.91
CA ALA A 73 -15.12 -15.11 -9.51
C ALA A 73 -14.72 -15.31 -10.98
N ALA A 74 -14.31 -16.52 -11.33
CA ALA A 74 -14.12 -16.97 -12.70
C ALA A 74 -15.47 -17.49 -13.24
N ARG A 75 -15.63 -17.52 -14.57
CA ARG A 75 -16.87 -18.02 -15.19
C ARG A 75 -17.16 -19.46 -14.71
N ALA A 76 -18.43 -19.75 -14.45
CA ALA A 76 -18.91 -21.04 -13.97
C ALA A 76 -18.38 -22.18 -14.85
N ASP A 77 -18.24 -23.38 -14.25
CA ASP A 77 -17.82 -24.55 -15.02
C ASP A 77 -18.90 -24.86 -16.05
N ASP A 78 -18.59 -25.72 -17.03
CA ASP A 78 -19.58 -26.21 -18.01
C ASP A 78 -20.80 -26.90 -17.34
N PHE A 79 -20.79 -27.04 -16.01
CA PHE A 79 -21.83 -27.63 -15.18
C PHE A 79 -22.64 -26.60 -14.35
N GLY A 80 -22.40 -25.30 -14.53
CA GLY A 80 -23.20 -24.22 -13.94
C GLY A 80 -23.16 -24.16 -12.41
N ARG A 81 -22.13 -24.72 -11.77
CA ARG A 81 -22.01 -24.71 -10.31
C ARG A 81 -21.48 -23.35 -9.84
N PRO A 82 -22.08 -22.72 -8.80
CA PRO A 82 -21.53 -21.52 -8.20
C PRO A 82 -20.23 -21.89 -7.44
N GLY A 83 -19.09 -21.85 -8.13
CA GLY A 83 -17.85 -22.37 -7.54
C GLY A 83 -16.59 -22.35 -8.39
N ASN A 84 -16.44 -21.40 -9.32
CA ASN A 84 -15.18 -21.23 -10.04
C ASN A 84 -14.58 -19.90 -9.66
N TYR A 85 -13.58 -19.89 -8.80
CA TYR A 85 -12.80 -18.68 -8.56
C TYR A 85 -11.36 -18.92 -8.93
N LEU A 86 -10.66 -17.83 -9.19
CA LEU A 86 -9.25 -17.84 -9.46
C LEU A 86 -8.57 -16.95 -8.44
N VAL A 87 -7.59 -17.52 -7.75
CA VAL A 87 -6.65 -16.78 -6.92
C VAL A 87 -5.33 -16.79 -7.65
N HIS A 88 -4.81 -15.62 -7.98
CA HIS A 88 -3.47 -15.46 -8.53
C HIS A 88 -2.57 -14.88 -7.44
N LEU A 89 -1.56 -15.65 -7.04
CA LEU A 89 -0.56 -15.31 -6.04
C LEU A 89 0.78 -15.03 -6.70
N LEU A 90 1.47 -13.98 -6.25
CA LEU A 90 2.85 -13.67 -6.61
C LEU A 90 3.70 -13.60 -5.34
N TRP A 91 4.89 -14.17 -5.40
CA TRP A 91 5.86 -14.11 -4.31
C TRP A 91 7.00 -13.15 -4.61
N ASP A 92 7.27 -12.24 -3.69
CA ASP A 92 8.49 -11.43 -3.68
C ASP A 92 9.32 -11.72 -2.42
N GLU A 93 10.32 -12.58 -2.59
CA GLU A 93 11.31 -12.91 -1.56
C GLU A 93 12.08 -11.67 -1.06
N SER A 94 12.27 -10.64 -1.90
CA SER A 94 13.07 -9.48 -1.52
C SER A 94 12.33 -8.48 -0.64
N GLY A 95 11.01 -8.61 -0.51
CA GLY A 95 10.17 -7.66 0.22
C GLY A 95 10.21 -6.23 -0.34
N ARG A 96 10.55 -6.06 -1.63
CA ARG A 96 10.69 -4.77 -2.30
C ARG A 96 9.43 -4.33 -3.03
N LEU A 97 8.57 -5.26 -3.44
CA LEU A 97 7.28 -4.93 -4.05
C LEU A 97 6.34 -4.36 -2.99
N GLY A 98 5.74 -3.21 -3.26
CA GLY A 98 4.82 -2.53 -2.36
C GLY A 98 3.41 -2.45 -2.92
N VAL A 99 2.58 -1.68 -2.21
CA VAL A 99 1.18 -1.45 -2.58
C VAL A 99 1.06 -0.85 -3.99
N ARG A 100 2.01 0.01 -4.39
CA ARG A 100 2.04 0.56 -5.75
C ARG A 100 2.17 -0.51 -6.83
N GLU A 101 3.02 -1.52 -6.63
CA GLU A 101 3.19 -2.60 -7.60
C GLU A 101 1.93 -3.45 -7.71
N LEU A 102 1.28 -3.75 -6.58
CA LEU A 102 -0.02 -4.42 -6.57
C LEU A 102 -1.07 -3.67 -7.40
N LEU A 103 -1.24 -2.37 -7.13
CA LEU A 103 -2.23 -1.54 -7.83
C LEU A 103 -1.87 -1.41 -9.33
N ALA A 104 -0.59 -1.25 -9.67
CA ALA A 104 -0.14 -1.19 -11.05
C ALA A 104 -0.41 -2.51 -11.81
N LEU A 105 -0.15 -3.67 -11.19
CA LEU A 105 -0.44 -4.99 -11.77
C LEU A 105 -1.94 -5.18 -12.00
N ARG A 106 -2.78 -4.77 -11.04
CA ARG A 106 -4.24 -4.83 -11.15
C ARG A 106 -4.73 -3.96 -12.31
N ARG A 107 -4.33 -2.69 -12.35
CA ARG A 107 -4.72 -1.75 -13.41
C ARG A 107 -4.26 -2.19 -14.80
N ALA A 108 -3.08 -2.82 -14.90
CA ALA A 108 -2.54 -3.32 -16.15
C ALA A 108 -3.12 -4.69 -16.58
N GLY A 109 -4.07 -5.27 -15.82
CA GLY A 109 -4.66 -6.57 -16.14
C GLY A 109 -3.64 -7.71 -16.14
N ARG A 110 -2.61 -7.62 -15.28
CA ARG A 110 -1.52 -8.62 -15.22
C ARG A 110 -1.88 -9.81 -14.33
N PHE A 111 -2.82 -9.63 -13.40
CA PHE A 111 -3.48 -10.74 -12.74
C PHE A 111 -4.49 -11.38 -13.70
N LEU A 112 -4.73 -12.69 -13.51
CA LEU A 112 -5.66 -13.42 -14.37
C LEU A 112 -7.09 -13.24 -13.86
N ASP A 113 -8.02 -13.10 -14.80
CA ASP A 113 -9.46 -13.04 -14.52
C ASP A 113 -10.14 -14.42 -14.64
N GLU A 114 -9.59 -15.27 -15.50
CA GLU A 114 -10.04 -16.64 -15.74
C GLU A 114 -8.85 -17.50 -16.20
N LEU A 115 -9.02 -18.82 -16.15
CA LEU A 115 -8.05 -19.75 -16.72
C LEU A 115 -8.17 -19.73 -18.25
N PRO A 116 -7.05 -19.74 -19.00
CA PRO A 116 -7.11 -19.88 -20.45
C PRO A 116 -7.81 -21.20 -20.85
N GLY A 117 -8.70 -21.16 -21.85
CA GLY A 117 -9.53 -22.32 -22.22
C GLY A 117 -8.75 -23.59 -22.55
N ASP A 118 -7.58 -23.47 -23.17
CA ASP A 118 -6.72 -24.59 -23.57
C ASP A 118 -5.58 -24.88 -22.57
N SER A 119 -5.60 -24.24 -21.39
CA SER A 119 -4.57 -24.50 -20.38
C SER A 119 -4.77 -25.86 -19.70
N SER A 120 -3.68 -26.45 -19.23
CA SER A 120 -3.69 -27.65 -18.38
C SER A 120 -2.92 -27.40 -17.08
N PRO A 121 -3.25 -28.12 -15.98
CA PRO A 121 -2.51 -27.98 -14.74
C PRO A 121 -1.01 -28.21 -14.94
N THR A 122 -0.16 -27.34 -14.38
CA THR A 122 1.28 -27.38 -14.63
C THR A 122 2.12 -26.91 -13.44
N ALA A 123 3.25 -27.59 -13.22
CA ALA A 123 4.26 -27.20 -12.23
C ALA A 123 5.37 -26.29 -12.82
N ASP A 124 5.23 -25.90 -14.10
CA ASP A 124 6.25 -25.19 -14.88
C ASP A 124 5.74 -23.81 -15.35
N LEU A 125 4.89 -23.14 -14.55
CA LEU A 125 4.38 -21.81 -14.89
C LEU A 125 5.54 -20.79 -14.82
N PRO A 126 5.88 -20.07 -15.91
CA PRO A 126 7.01 -19.14 -15.88
C PRO A 126 6.77 -18.03 -14.83
N PRO A 127 7.79 -17.58 -14.08
CA PRO A 127 7.65 -16.46 -13.16
C PRO A 127 7.12 -15.19 -13.85
N LEU A 128 6.30 -14.41 -13.17
CA LEU A 128 5.74 -13.18 -13.72
C LEU A 128 6.74 -12.02 -13.63
N PRO A 129 7.11 -11.36 -14.73
CA PRO A 129 7.89 -10.13 -14.66
C PRO A 129 7.04 -8.98 -14.12
N VAL A 130 7.49 -8.41 -13.01
CA VAL A 130 6.88 -7.25 -12.33
C VAL A 130 7.87 -6.08 -12.39
N THR A 131 7.47 -5.00 -13.05
CA THR A 131 8.25 -3.76 -13.07
C THR A 131 7.88 -2.92 -11.85
N PHE A 132 8.86 -2.29 -11.21
CA PHE A 132 8.59 -1.28 -10.19
C PHE A 132 7.74 -0.17 -10.81
N ALA A 133 6.63 0.16 -10.17
CA ALA A 133 5.71 1.17 -10.65
C ALA A 133 6.38 2.54 -10.55
N ASP A 134 6.47 3.22 -11.71
CA ASP A 134 6.86 4.62 -11.75
C ASP A 134 5.79 5.48 -11.08
N ARG A 135 6.21 6.58 -10.46
CA ARG A 135 5.28 7.57 -9.91
C ARG A 135 4.91 8.58 -11.00
N GLY A 136 3.62 8.69 -11.26
CA GLY A 136 3.03 9.81 -11.99
C GLY A 136 2.29 10.70 -11.00
N VAL A 137 2.42 12.02 -11.17
CA VAL A 137 1.64 12.98 -10.38
C VAL A 137 0.15 12.74 -10.64
N PRO A 138 -0.66 12.45 -9.61
CA PRO A 138 -2.10 12.32 -9.80
C PRO A 138 -2.69 13.71 -10.11
N PRO A 139 -3.52 13.86 -11.15
CA PRO A 139 -4.20 15.13 -11.39
C PRO A 139 -5.28 15.30 -10.33
N LEU A 140 -5.03 16.13 -9.31
CA LEU A 140 -5.94 16.33 -8.19
C LEU A 140 -6.68 17.67 -8.29
N THR A 141 -7.99 17.65 -8.05
CA THR A 141 -8.79 18.87 -7.84
C THR A 141 -8.82 19.27 -6.37
N PRO A 142 -9.18 20.51 -6.01
CA PRO A 142 -9.34 20.92 -4.62
C PRO A 142 -10.36 20.05 -3.84
N GLU A 143 -11.46 19.67 -4.49
CA GLU A 143 -12.45 18.76 -3.91
C GLU A 143 -11.85 17.38 -3.59
N GLU A 144 -10.97 16.87 -4.46
CA GLU A 144 -10.26 15.62 -4.22
C GLU A 144 -9.25 15.74 -3.08
N VAL A 145 -8.56 16.88 -2.94
CA VAL A 145 -7.68 17.14 -1.79
C VAL A 145 -8.46 17.05 -0.49
N ASP A 146 -9.62 17.70 -0.40
CA ASP A 146 -10.48 17.65 0.79
C ASP A 146 -10.99 16.23 1.07
N ALA A 147 -11.39 15.49 0.04
CA ALA A 147 -11.87 14.11 0.19
C ALA A 147 -10.77 13.12 0.58
N LEU A 148 -9.52 13.35 0.16
CA LEU A 148 -8.38 12.47 0.40
C LEU A 148 -7.58 12.81 1.65
N THR A 149 -7.72 14.02 2.19
CA THR A 149 -7.01 14.46 3.40
C THR A 149 -7.31 13.53 4.59
N PRO A 150 -8.58 13.21 4.93
CA PRO A 150 -8.86 12.30 6.05
C PRO A 150 -8.28 10.88 5.90
N PRO A 151 -8.46 10.15 4.78
CA PRO A 151 -7.88 8.81 4.64
C PRO A 151 -6.35 8.81 4.66
N LEU A 152 -5.70 9.80 4.04
CA LEU A 152 -4.23 9.92 4.10
C LEU A 152 -3.74 10.21 5.52
N ALA A 153 -4.44 11.08 6.26
CA ALA A 153 -4.12 11.41 7.65
C ALA A 153 -4.19 10.17 8.57
N GLN A 154 -5.12 9.24 8.33
CA GLN A 154 -5.20 7.97 9.06
C GLN A 154 -3.98 7.08 8.81
N VAL A 155 -3.56 6.96 7.54
CA VAL A 155 -2.35 6.19 7.19
C VAL A 155 -1.12 6.81 7.83
N LEU A 156 -0.97 8.13 7.77
CA LEU A 156 0.14 8.84 8.41
C LEU A 156 0.16 8.67 9.93
N ALA A 157 -1.01 8.67 10.58
CA ALA A 157 -1.11 8.42 12.02
C ALA A 157 -0.72 6.98 12.38
N ALA A 158 -1.12 5.98 11.59
CA ALA A 158 -0.70 4.60 11.78
C ALA A 158 0.81 4.42 11.56
N LEU A 159 1.39 5.11 10.57
CA LEU A 159 2.83 5.17 10.35
C LEU A 159 3.57 5.81 11.53
N ALA A 160 3.01 6.87 12.12
CA ALA A 160 3.59 7.53 13.29
C ALA A 160 3.58 6.62 14.52
N ALA A 161 2.51 5.83 14.70
CA ALA A 161 2.41 4.85 15.77
C ALA A 161 3.34 3.64 15.56
N GLY A 162 3.86 3.45 14.35
CA GLY A 162 4.72 2.33 13.96
C GLY A 162 4.00 0.98 13.88
N THR A 163 2.75 0.90 14.34
CA THR A 163 1.85 -0.26 14.25
C THR A 163 0.40 0.20 14.19
N GLY A 164 -0.49 -0.60 13.60
CA GLY A 164 -1.93 -0.38 13.70
C GLY A 164 -2.73 -0.85 12.49
N ALA A 165 -4.04 -0.66 12.56
CA ALA A 165 -4.95 -0.91 11.46
C ALA A 165 -5.74 0.36 11.13
N CYS A 166 -5.94 0.64 9.85
CA CYS A 166 -6.82 1.72 9.42
C CYS A 166 -7.66 1.31 8.20
N THR A 167 -8.78 1.97 8.05
CA THR A 167 -9.76 1.67 7.02
C THR A 167 -9.88 2.85 6.05
N LEU A 168 -9.72 2.60 4.76
CA LEU A 168 -9.89 3.60 3.71
C LEU A 168 -11.13 3.29 2.87
N PRO A 169 -11.90 4.30 2.45
CA PRO A 169 -12.93 4.08 1.44
C PRO A 169 -12.26 3.65 0.13
N ARG A 170 -12.88 2.72 -0.60
CA ARG A 170 -12.39 2.27 -1.92
C ARG A 170 -12.32 3.43 -2.91
N ARG A 171 -13.30 4.33 -2.89
CA ARG A 171 -13.42 5.47 -3.79
C ARG A 171 -13.76 6.76 -3.07
N THR A 172 -13.29 7.88 -3.63
CA THR A 172 -13.77 9.22 -3.28
C THR A 172 -15.21 9.42 -3.76
N PRO A 173 -15.92 10.47 -3.31
CA PRO A 173 -17.22 10.85 -3.87
C PRO A 173 -17.20 11.11 -5.39
N THR A 174 -16.07 11.56 -5.93
CA THR A 174 -15.84 11.76 -7.36
C THR A 174 -15.55 10.47 -8.13
N GLY A 175 -15.49 9.32 -7.44
CA GLY A 175 -15.27 8.01 -8.04
C GLY A 175 -13.80 7.59 -8.19
N ARG A 176 -12.84 8.40 -7.70
CA ARG A 176 -11.41 8.09 -7.78
C ARG A 176 -11.01 6.99 -6.79
N GLU A 177 -10.15 6.06 -7.21
CA GLU A 177 -9.60 5.04 -6.30
C GLU A 177 -8.66 5.69 -5.26
N VAL A 178 -9.02 5.59 -3.98
CA VAL A 178 -8.31 6.28 -2.89
C VAL A 178 -6.92 5.70 -2.68
N ALA A 179 -6.80 4.37 -2.69
CA ALA A 179 -5.53 3.67 -2.53
C ALA A 179 -4.51 4.07 -3.62
N GLU A 180 -4.96 4.24 -4.87
CA GLU A 180 -4.08 4.69 -5.94
C GLU A 180 -3.45 6.04 -5.65
N VAL A 181 -4.22 7.01 -5.13
CA VAL A 181 -3.67 8.33 -4.80
C VAL A 181 -2.80 8.29 -3.56
N VAL A 182 -3.32 7.73 -2.46
CA VAL A 182 -2.63 7.68 -1.16
C VAL A 182 -1.24 7.06 -1.31
N PHE A 183 -1.14 5.91 -1.97
CA PHE A 183 0.15 5.23 -2.15
C PHE A 183 1.00 5.78 -3.30
N THR A 184 0.45 6.68 -4.13
CA THR A 184 1.23 7.46 -5.10
C THR A 184 1.92 8.66 -4.44
N VAL A 185 1.23 9.36 -3.54
CA VAL A 185 1.78 10.53 -2.84
C VAL A 185 2.72 10.14 -1.69
N LEU A 186 2.55 8.95 -1.10
CA LEU A 186 3.45 8.43 -0.08
C LEU A 186 4.78 7.90 -0.66
N PRO A 187 5.94 8.24 -0.04
CA PRO A 187 7.22 7.62 -0.34
C PRO A 187 7.20 6.09 -0.22
N ARG A 188 7.96 5.39 -1.08
CA ARG A 188 8.04 3.92 -1.05
C ARG A 188 8.58 3.42 0.28
N ALA A 189 9.68 4.00 0.74
CA ALA A 189 10.35 3.55 1.96
C ALA A 189 9.45 3.72 3.19
N LEU A 190 8.69 4.82 3.27
CA LEU A 190 7.71 5.04 4.32
C LEU A 190 6.56 4.01 4.27
N ALA A 191 6.07 3.66 3.09
CA ALA A 191 5.02 2.66 2.90
C ALA A 191 5.54 1.20 2.94
N ALA A 192 6.80 0.96 3.28
CA ALA A 192 7.38 -0.38 3.24
C ALA A 192 6.71 -1.31 4.26
N GLY A 193 6.34 -0.85 5.46
CA GLY A 193 5.71 -1.68 6.49
C GLY A 193 4.20 -1.90 6.33
N VAL A 194 3.62 -1.59 5.16
CA VAL A 194 2.16 -1.55 4.98
C VAL A 194 1.66 -2.74 4.18
N SER A 195 0.70 -3.48 4.75
CA SER A 195 -0.18 -4.40 4.04
C SER A 195 -1.46 -3.69 3.60
N LEU A 196 -1.99 -4.08 2.44
CA LEU A 196 -3.24 -3.56 1.89
C LEU A 196 -4.18 -4.73 1.61
N HIS A 197 -5.44 -4.60 2.00
CA HIS A 197 -6.49 -5.57 1.72
C HIS A 197 -7.72 -4.90 1.12
N ALA A 198 -8.25 -5.49 0.05
CA ALA A 198 -9.59 -5.22 -0.44
C ALA A 198 -10.40 -6.51 -0.39
N GLY A 199 -11.54 -6.49 0.33
CA GLY A 199 -12.40 -7.66 0.52
C GLY A 199 -12.44 -8.15 1.99
N THR A 200 -13.40 -9.02 2.30
CA THR A 200 -13.90 -9.28 3.67
C THR A 200 -13.12 -10.30 4.50
N ARG A 201 -11.90 -10.67 4.12
CA ARG A 201 -11.13 -11.71 4.84
C ARG A 201 -9.75 -11.23 5.26
N GLU A 202 -9.56 -11.19 6.57
CA GLU A 202 -8.25 -11.13 7.22
C GLU A 202 -7.49 -12.44 6.98
N ASP A 203 -6.17 -12.33 6.79
CA ASP A 203 -5.25 -13.48 6.82
C ASP A 203 -4.45 -13.39 8.14
N ASP A 204 -4.68 -14.35 9.04
CA ASP A 204 -3.99 -14.48 10.33
C ASP A 204 -2.46 -14.67 10.19
N GLY A 205 -1.96 -14.91 8.97
CA GLY A 205 -0.54 -15.07 8.66
C GLY A 205 0.19 -13.80 8.19
N ASP A 206 -0.49 -12.65 8.12
CA ASP A 206 0.16 -11.38 7.78
C ASP A 206 0.95 -10.84 8.98
N THR A 207 2.22 -10.48 8.73
CA THR A 207 3.14 -9.97 9.76
C THR A 207 3.46 -8.49 9.59
N ALA A 208 2.74 -7.76 8.73
CA ALA A 208 2.97 -6.33 8.57
C ALA A 208 2.62 -5.56 9.85
N PRO A 209 3.43 -4.54 10.23
CA PRO A 209 3.11 -3.71 11.38
C PRO A 209 1.86 -2.86 11.15
N ILE A 210 1.57 -2.48 9.90
CA ILE A 210 0.44 -1.62 9.55
C ILE A 210 -0.45 -2.32 8.53
N THR A 211 -1.74 -2.42 8.83
CA THR A 211 -2.75 -3.02 7.97
C THR A 211 -3.72 -1.95 7.47
N VAL A 212 -3.93 -1.89 6.16
CA VAL A 212 -4.88 -0.99 5.51
C VAL A 212 -6.00 -1.78 4.86
N GLU A 213 -7.22 -1.58 5.31
CA GLU A 213 -8.41 -2.23 4.73
C GLU A 213 -9.19 -1.26 3.83
N LEU A 214 -9.53 -1.71 2.62
CA LEU A 214 -10.36 -0.97 1.66
C LEU A 214 -11.82 -1.41 1.74
N VAL A 215 -12.64 -0.55 2.32
CA VAL A 215 -14.08 -0.78 2.48
C VAL A 215 -14.90 -0.02 1.44
N GLU A 216 -16.04 -0.57 1.07
CA GLU A 216 -17.06 0.23 0.38
C GLU A 216 -17.50 1.37 1.31
N ALA A 217 -17.64 2.58 0.76
CA ALA A 217 -18.03 3.72 1.57
C ALA A 217 -19.37 3.40 2.26
N PRO A 218 -19.50 3.66 3.57
CA PRO A 218 -20.76 3.43 4.26
C PRO A 218 -21.86 4.25 3.57
N GLY A 219 -22.95 3.58 3.17
CA GLY A 219 -24.17 4.29 2.77
C GLY A 219 -24.57 5.26 3.88
N ARG A 220 -25.27 6.36 3.53
CA ARG A 220 -25.79 7.35 4.50
C ARG A 220 -26.52 6.63 5.64
N GLY A 221 -25.84 6.39 6.77
CA GLY A 221 -26.41 5.68 7.92
C GLY A 221 -25.52 4.61 8.58
N ALA A 222 -24.35 4.25 8.05
CA ALA A 222 -23.47 3.32 8.75
C ALA A 222 -22.65 4.01 9.86
N LEU A 223 -22.53 3.31 10.99
CA LEU A 223 -21.90 3.74 12.24
C LEU A 223 -20.48 4.26 11.99
N SER A 224 -20.18 5.43 12.59
CA SER A 224 -18.85 6.03 12.58
C SER A 224 -17.79 5.01 13.02
N PRO A 225 -16.66 4.91 12.32
CA PRO A 225 -15.54 4.08 12.78
C PRO A 225 -15.03 4.58 14.14
N PRO A 226 -14.34 3.72 14.91
CA PRO A 226 -13.77 4.09 16.20
C PRO A 226 -12.92 5.36 16.06
N ALA A 227 -12.98 6.23 17.06
CA ALA A 227 -12.27 7.51 17.08
C ALA A 227 -10.79 7.27 16.74
N ALA A 228 -10.38 7.76 15.57
CA ALA A 228 -9.01 7.65 15.10
C ALA A 228 -8.06 8.36 16.08
N PRO A 229 -6.78 7.95 16.17
CA PRO A 229 -5.72 8.81 16.71
C PRO A 229 -5.85 10.22 16.10
N THR A 230 -5.42 11.26 16.82
CA THR A 230 -5.43 12.64 16.31
C THR A 230 -4.87 12.67 14.89
N ALA A 231 -5.76 12.77 13.90
CA ALA A 231 -5.41 12.52 12.52
C ALA A 231 -4.49 13.62 12.03
N ASP A 232 -3.40 13.24 11.36
CA ASP A 232 -2.39 14.19 10.87
C ASP A 232 -2.85 14.89 9.59
N THR A 233 -3.88 15.73 9.75
CA THR A 233 -4.59 16.37 8.64
C THR A 233 -3.77 17.47 7.98
N GLU A 234 -2.89 18.14 8.73
CA GLU A 234 -1.97 19.14 8.19
C GLU A 234 -0.97 18.48 7.24
N ARG A 235 -0.23 17.46 7.70
CA ARG A 235 0.73 16.72 6.86
C ARG A 235 0.05 16.10 5.64
N ALA A 236 -1.12 15.50 5.83
CA ALA A 236 -1.89 14.91 4.74
C ALA A 236 -2.27 15.96 3.68
N ARG A 237 -2.82 17.10 4.11
CA ARG A 237 -3.21 18.18 3.19
C ARG A 237 -2.01 18.74 2.45
N THR A 238 -0.91 19.06 3.15
CA THR A 238 0.29 19.63 2.52
C THR A 238 0.90 18.65 1.50
N LEU A 239 0.91 17.34 1.78
CA LEU A 239 1.39 16.33 0.84
C LEU A 239 0.52 16.26 -0.43
N LEU A 240 -0.80 16.37 -0.29
CA LEU A 240 -1.73 16.40 -1.43
C LEU A 240 -1.61 17.71 -2.22
N GLU A 241 -1.45 18.84 -1.56
CA GLU A 241 -1.24 20.14 -2.20
C GLU A 241 0.10 20.22 -2.95
N ALA A 242 1.15 19.56 -2.45
CA ALA A 242 2.40 19.41 -3.19
C ALA A 242 2.17 18.59 -4.47
N ALA A 243 1.39 17.51 -4.40
CA ALA A 243 1.03 16.74 -5.60
C ALA A 243 0.23 17.58 -6.60
N VAL A 244 -0.67 18.47 -6.16
CA VAL A 244 -1.36 19.43 -7.05
C VAL A 244 -0.36 20.33 -7.79
N LYS A 245 0.75 20.71 -7.14
CA LYS A 245 1.86 21.49 -7.72
C LYS A 245 2.84 20.65 -8.54
N ALA A 246 2.52 19.39 -8.81
CA ALA A 246 3.37 18.42 -9.50
C ALA A 246 4.67 18.05 -8.77
N GLU A 247 4.67 18.17 -7.45
CA GLU A 247 5.78 17.80 -6.59
C GLU A 247 5.43 16.54 -5.78
N LEU A 248 6.31 15.54 -5.81
CA LEU A 248 6.19 14.32 -5.01
C LEU A 248 7.42 14.17 -4.12
N ALA A 249 7.18 13.78 -2.88
CA ALA A 249 8.23 13.51 -1.90
C ALA A 249 9.21 12.44 -2.44
N PRO A 250 10.53 12.53 -2.19
CA PRO A 250 11.48 11.48 -2.59
C PRO A 250 11.11 10.09 -2.06
N ASP A 251 11.37 9.04 -2.85
CA ASP A 251 10.91 7.68 -2.55
C ASP A 251 11.70 6.98 -1.45
N ASP A 252 12.89 7.50 -1.13
CA ASP A 252 13.83 7.02 -0.12
C ASP A 252 13.58 7.62 1.28
N LEU A 253 12.58 8.49 1.44
CA LEU A 253 12.15 8.97 2.74
C LEU A 253 11.49 7.82 3.53
N ALA A 254 12.18 7.36 4.57
CA ALA A 254 11.82 6.17 5.33
C ALA A 254 11.09 6.46 6.65
N ASP A 255 11.09 7.72 7.09
CA ASP A 255 10.49 8.13 8.37
C ASP A 255 9.77 9.48 8.24
N LEU A 256 8.83 9.73 9.15
CA LEU A 256 7.98 10.92 9.12
C LEU A 256 8.74 12.21 9.40
N ARG A 257 9.84 12.15 10.15
CA ARG A 257 10.66 13.33 10.45
C ARG A 257 11.34 13.86 9.19
N ARG A 258 11.86 12.98 8.33
CA ARG A 258 12.41 13.37 7.03
C ARG A 258 11.32 13.85 6.06
N LEU A 259 10.10 13.31 6.16
CA LEU A 259 8.95 13.84 5.43
C LEU A 259 8.58 15.25 5.90
N ASP A 260 8.62 15.53 7.20
CA ASP A 260 8.38 16.85 7.77
C ASP A 260 9.39 17.89 7.29
N VAL A 261 10.67 17.53 7.25
CA VAL A 261 11.72 18.38 6.66
C VAL A 261 11.38 18.72 5.21
N TRP A 262 10.94 17.74 4.42
CA TRP A 262 10.56 17.97 3.02
C TRP A 262 9.32 18.86 2.87
N LEU A 263 8.33 18.72 3.75
CA LEU A 263 7.05 19.43 3.66
C LEU A 263 7.11 20.87 4.21
N PHE A 264 7.82 21.07 5.32
CA PHE A 264 7.61 22.24 6.17
C PHE A 264 8.87 23.06 6.45
N ALA A 265 10.07 22.56 6.12
CA ALA A 265 11.31 23.25 6.51
C ALA A 265 11.40 24.68 5.99
N ASP A 266 10.92 24.95 4.77
CA ASP A 266 10.93 26.31 4.21
C ASP A 266 9.99 27.24 4.99
N ALA A 267 8.78 26.78 5.32
CA ALA A 267 7.81 27.55 6.10
C ALA A 267 8.29 27.78 7.54
N TRP A 268 8.96 26.81 8.15
CA TRP A 268 9.59 26.97 9.47
C TRP A 268 10.80 27.90 9.42
N ALA A 269 11.57 27.86 8.33
CA ALA A 269 12.69 28.77 8.15
C ALA A 269 12.21 30.23 8.07
N GLU A 270 11.00 30.54 7.60
CA GLU A 270 10.50 31.92 7.62
C GLU A 270 10.32 32.52 9.03
N GLN A 271 10.32 31.68 10.07
CA GLN A 271 10.13 32.09 11.46
C GLN A 271 11.46 32.29 12.20
N ASP A 272 11.39 33.02 13.32
CA ASP A 272 12.52 33.19 14.22
C ASP A 272 12.75 31.93 15.07
N ALA A 273 14.01 31.63 15.40
CA ALA A 273 14.38 30.45 16.18
C ALA A 273 13.65 30.32 17.53
N GLY A 274 13.25 31.44 18.13
CA GLY A 274 12.54 31.45 19.42
C GLY A 274 11.07 31.03 19.35
N THR A 275 10.48 30.94 18.16
CA THR A 275 9.08 30.53 17.97
C THR A 275 8.93 29.08 17.57
N LEU A 276 10.02 28.41 17.19
CA LEU A 276 10.06 27.02 16.78
C LEU A 276 10.17 26.08 17.98
N THR A 277 9.54 24.90 17.87
CA THR A 277 9.84 23.79 18.79
C THR A 277 11.24 23.24 18.54
N ALA A 278 11.77 22.44 19.46
CA ALA A 278 13.08 21.80 19.30
C ALA A 278 13.14 20.92 18.04
N ASP A 279 12.07 20.18 17.73
CA ASP A 279 12.00 19.30 16.57
C ASP A 279 11.91 20.08 15.25
N GLN A 280 11.15 21.18 15.24
CA GLN A 280 11.08 22.08 14.08
C GLN A 280 12.42 22.76 13.83
N LEU A 281 13.09 23.21 14.90
CA LEU A 281 14.43 23.77 14.84
C LEU A 281 15.43 22.77 14.25
N ALA A 282 15.45 21.53 14.76
CA ALA A 282 16.31 20.48 14.22
C ALA A 282 16.04 20.21 12.74
N SER A 283 14.76 20.20 12.35
CA SER A 283 14.34 20.00 10.97
C SER A 283 14.80 21.13 10.03
N VAL A 284 14.71 22.40 10.47
CA VAL A 284 15.25 23.54 9.71
C VAL A 284 16.76 23.42 9.56
N LEU A 285 17.49 23.04 10.61
CA LEU A 285 18.95 22.88 10.57
C LEU A 285 19.43 21.75 9.65
N GLU A 286 18.64 20.69 9.50
CA GLU A 286 18.92 19.58 8.57
C GLU A 286 18.52 19.88 7.11
N SER A 287 17.75 20.95 6.89
CA SER A 287 17.27 21.33 5.57
C SER A 287 18.28 22.14 4.76
N GLY A 288 18.04 22.28 3.45
CA GLY A 288 18.78 23.18 2.59
C GLY A 288 18.62 24.68 2.93
N ALA A 289 17.59 25.05 3.71
CA ALA A 289 17.33 26.42 4.13
C ALA A 289 18.23 26.89 5.29
N ALA A 290 18.89 25.95 6.00
CA ALA A 290 19.67 26.24 7.19
C ALA A 290 20.72 27.36 7.03
N PRO A 291 21.53 27.42 5.94
CA PRO A 291 22.57 28.45 5.82
C PRO A 291 22.00 29.87 5.74
N GLY A 292 20.93 30.06 4.96
CA GLY A 292 20.25 31.35 4.85
C GLY A 292 19.51 31.72 6.13
N TRP A 293 18.90 30.73 6.79
CA TRP A 293 18.18 30.92 8.03
C TRP A 293 19.06 31.36 9.20
N LEU A 294 20.23 30.71 9.38
CA LEU A 294 21.20 31.01 10.43
C LEU A 294 21.84 32.40 10.27
N ALA A 295 21.98 32.87 9.03
CA ALA A 295 22.51 34.20 8.73
C ALA A 295 21.54 35.35 9.08
N ARG A 296 20.27 35.06 9.40
CA ARG A 296 19.27 36.06 9.76
C ARG A 296 19.22 36.34 11.26
N GLY A 297 19.40 37.61 11.62
CA GLY A 297 19.11 38.12 12.96
C GLY A 297 19.83 37.38 14.07
N SER A 298 19.08 36.91 15.08
CA SER A 298 19.59 36.20 16.25
C SER A 298 19.46 34.68 16.16
N ASN A 299 19.07 34.13 15.01
CA ASN A 299 18.74 32.70 14.86
C ASN A 299 19.92 31.78 15.22
N ALA A 300 21.14 32.11 14.82
CA ALA A 300 22.33 31.35 15.21
C ALA A 300 22.52 31.31 16.74
N ALA A 301 22.40 32.44 17.42
CA ALA A 301 22.58 32.53 18.87
C ALA A 301 21.47 31.85 19.67
N SER A 302 20.26 31.79 19.12
CA SER A 302 19.11 31.11 19.73
C SER A 302 19.18 29.60 19.51
N ALA A 303 19.53 29.14 18.31
CA ALA A 303 19.73 27.72 18.02
C ALA A 303 20.84 27.09 18.87
N TRP A 304 21.93 27.81 19.11
CA TRP A 304 23.00 27.39 20.02
C TRP A 304 22.51 27.23 21.46
N ARG A 305 21.66 28.12 21.96
CA ARG A 305 21.12 28.01 23.32
C ARG A 305 20.20 26.79 23.46
N SER A 306 19.34 26.54 22.48
CA SER A 306 18.40 25.41 22.50
C SER A 306 19.12 24.05 22.47
N THR A 307 20.29 23.96 21.82
CA THR A 307 21.09 22.72 21.74
C THR A 307 21.96 22.46 22.97
N THR A 308 22.16 23.45 23.85
CA THR A 308 22.99 23.29 25.06
C THR A 308 22.17 22.84 26.29
N THR A 309 20.85 22.67 26.14
CA THR A 309 19.92 22.31 27.23
C THR A 309 19.66 20.81 27.39
N TRP A 310 20.49 19.95 26.78
CA TRP A 310 20.41 18.49 26.84
C TRP A 310 21.38 17.90 27.86
#